data_AF-A0A3C2CJ48-F1
#
_entry.id   AF-A0A3C2CJ48-F1
#
_cell.length_a   1.000
_cell.length_b   1.000
_cell.length_c   1.000
_cell.angle_alpha   90.00
_cell.angle_beta   90.00
_cell.angle_gamma   90.00
#
_symmetry.space_group_name_H-M   'P 1'
#
loop_
_entity.id
_entity.type
_entity.pdbx_description
1 polymer ?
#
loop_
_entity_poly.entity_id
_entity_poly.type
_entity_poly.pdbx_seq_one_letter_code
_entity_poly.pdbx_strand_id
1 'polypeptide(L)'
;MQIKEIENLPTESLFELANSIREENYRNIVTYSPKVFIPLTKLCLDRCGYCTFAEPPARLEFPYMDPEEVLKVARAGKQAGCHEALFTLGERPELRYPTAEEWLTSRGYSSTVDYLVAMSKLVLEETGLLPHANAGALYYEELLALKDVSASQGMMLESIVPDLDCHRNSPDKTPERRISTLKNAGELKIPFTTGILVGIGESRSSRIESLKVIAEIQRTYGHIQEVIVQNFLPKTGTAMH
;
A
#
# COMPACT_ATOMS: atom_id res chain seq x y z
N MET A 1 -24.38 11.73 -15.23
CA MET A 1 -24.86 12.30 -13.96
C MET A 1 -23.74 13.10 -13.32
N GLN A 2 -24.07 14.25 -12.75
CA GLN A 2 -23.15 14.99 -11.89
C GLN A 2 -23.10 14.33 -10.50
N ILE A 3 -21.98 14.47 -9.80
CA ILE A 3 -21.78 13.83 -8.48
C ILE A 3 -22.81 14.30 -7.45
N LYS A 4 -23.23 15.58 -7.49
CA LYS A 4 -24.30 16.10 -6.64
C LYS A 4 -25.65 15.40 -6.85
N GLU A 5 -25.90 14.89 -8.05
CA GLU A 5 -27.11 14.13 -8.37
C GLU A 5 -27.00 12.72 -7.76
N ILE A 6 -25.82 12.10 -7.83
CA ILE A 6 -25.54 10.77 -7.25
C ILE A 6 -25.59 10.83 -5.72
N GLU A 7 -24.98 11.85 -5.10
CA GLU A 7 -24.85 11.95 -3.64
C GLU A 7 -26.17 11.96 -2.87
N ASN A 8 -27.25 12.41 -3.51
CA ASN A 8 -28.58 12.54 -2.91
C ASN A 8 -29.55 11.43 -3.31
N LEU A 9 -29.10 10.45 -4.10
CA LEU A 9 -29.92 9.30 -4.44
C LEU A 9 -30.22 8.45 -3.20
N PRO A 10 -31.42 7.84 -3.13
CA PRO A 10 -31.69 6.77 -2.17
C PRO A 10 -30.67 5.64 -2.33
N THR A 11 -30.32 4.97 -1.23
CA THR A 11 -29.33 3.88 -1.21
C THR A 11 -29.65 2.76 -2.21
N GLU A 12 -30.93 2.41 -2.37
CA GLU A 12 -31.38 1.41 -3.34
C GLU A 12 -31.04 1.83 -4.77
N SER A 13 -31.38 3.06 -5.15
CA SER A 13 -31.03 3.62 -6.46
C SER A 13 -29.52 3.72 -6.69
N LEU A 14 -28.72 3.98 -5.63
CA LEU A 14 -27.26 3.94 -5.70
C LEU A 14 -26.73 2.53 -6.00
N PHE A 15 -27.29 1.51 -5.36
CA PHE A 15 -26.90 0.12 -5.62
C PHE A 15 -27.30 -0.33 -7.02
N GLU A 16 -28.49 0.05 -7.49
CA GLU A 16 -28.91 -0.24 -8.86
C GLU A 16 -27.98 0.39 -9.90
N LEU A 17 -27.63 1.67 -9.71
CA LEU A 17 -26.70 2.38 -10.59
C LEU A 17 -25.28 1.78 -10.54
N ALA A 18 -24.76 1.48 -9.35
CA ALA A 18 -23.44 0.84 -9.23
C ALA A 18 -23.43 -0.57 -9.86
N ASN A 19 -24.54 -1.32 -9.71
CA ASN A 19 -24.72 -2.63 -10.31
C ASN A 19 -24.79 -2.55 -11.83
N SER A 20 -25.48 -1.57 -12.42
CA SER A 20 -25.54 -1.40 -13.87
C SER A 20 -24.16 -1.07 -14.45
N ILE A 21 -23.41 -0.16 -13.81
CA ILE A 21 -22.03 0.16 -14.21
C ILE A 21 -21.13 -1.08 -14.14
N ARG A 22 -21.23 -1.87 -13.06
CA ARG A 22 -20.48 -3.14 -12.96
C ARG A 22 -20.87 -4.10 -14.09
N GLU A 23 -22.16 -4.31 -14.34
CA GLU A 23 -22.63 -5.23 -15.38
C GLU A 23 -22.14 -4.84 -16.78
N GLU A 24 -22.22 -3.56 -17.13
CA GLU A 24 -21.79 -3.03 -18.42
C GLU A 24 -20.28 -3.21 -18.67
N ASN A 25 -19.46 -3.10 -17.63
CA ASN A 25 -18.00 -3.10 -17.76
C ASN A 25 -17.35 -4.45 -17.45
N TYR A 26 -17.90 -5.21 -16.49
CA TYR A 26 -17.27 -6.41 -15.92
C TYR A 26 -18.22 -7.62 -15.81
N ARG A 27 -19.54 -7.43 -16.03
CA ARG A 27 -20.56 -8.47 -15.84
C ARG A 27 -20.48 -9.05 -14.42
N ASN A 28 -20.43 -10.38 -14.32
CA ASN A 28 -20.30 -11.15 -13.08
C ASN A 28 -18.88 -11.71 -12.85
N ILE A 29 -17.85 -11.13 -13.48
CA ILE A 29 -16.47 -11.61 -13.33
C ILE A 29 -15.88 -11.09 -12.03
N VAL A 30 -15.37 -11.98 -11.20
CA VAL A 30 -14.56 -11.67 -10.02
C VAL A 30 -13.15 -12.20 -10.26
N THR A 31 -12.16 -11.32 -10.29
CA THR A 31 -10.75 -11.70 -10.39
C THR A 31 -10.15 -11.84 -8.99
N TYR A 32 -9.17 -12.73 -8.86
CA TYR A 32 -8.39 -12.87 -7.64
C TYR A 32 -6.95 -13.24 -8.00
N SER A 33 -6.01 -12.83 -7.15
CA SER A 33 -4.62 -13.26 -7.24
C SER A 33 -4.15 -13.71 -5.85
N PRO A 34 -3.91 -15.01 -5.63
CA PRO A 34 -3.46 -15.53 -4.34
C PRO A 34 -2.03 -15.07 -4.07
N LYS A 35 -1.85 -14.36 -2.95
CA LYS A 35 -0.57 -13.78 -2.55
C LYS A 35 -0.13 -14.33 -1.21
N VAL A 36 1.16 -14.62 -1.08
CA VAL A 36 1.76 -14.85 0.23
C VAL A 36 2.20 -13.52 0.84
N PHE A 37 1.98 -13.35 2.13
CA PHE A 37 2.26 -12.11 2.86
C PHE A 37 3.65 -12.17 3.51
N ILE A 38 4.54 -11.25 3.14
CA ILE A 38 5.92 -11.16 3.64
C ILE A 38 6.09 -9.81 4.36
N PRO A 39 6.00 -9.77 5.71
CA PRO A 39 6.20 -8.56 6.50
C PRO A 39 7.69 -8.26 6.68
N LEU A 40 8.32 -7.74 5.63
CA LEU A 40 9.78 -7.56 5.56
C LEU A 40 10.34 -6.81 6.77
N THR A 41 9.61 -5.79 7.24
CA THR A 41 9.84 -5.16 8.54
C THR A 41 8.52 -4.65 9.11
N LYS A 42 8.42 -4.67 10.44
CA LYS A 42 7.33 -4.02 11.18
C LYS A 42 7.75 -2.69 11.80
N LEU A 43 8.99 -2.26 11.61
CA LEU A 43 9.41 -0.92 11.99
C LEU A 43 8.84 0.10 11.00
N CYS A 44 8.53 1.31 11.48
CA CYS A 44 8.00 2.39 10.64
C CYS A 44 8.41 3.76 11.19
N LEU A 45 8.74 4.70 10.29
CA LEU A 45 8.86 6.12 10.62
C LEU A 45 7.52 6.66 11.12
N ASP A 46 6.44 6.33 10.42
CA ASP A 46 5.08 6.77 10.72
C ASP A 46 4.51 6.14 12.01
N ARG A 47 3.58 6.86 12.63
CA ARG A 47 2.81 6.42 13.80
C ARG A 47 1.32 6.66 13.60
N CYS A 48 0.73 6.00 12.60
CA CYS A 48 -0.68 6.18 12.29
C CYS A 48 -1.55 5.68 13.46
N GLY A 49 -2.52 6.49 13.88
CA GLY A 49 -3.36 6.27 15.06
C GLY A 49 -4.24 5.03 15.01
N TYR A 50 -4.45 4.45 13.83
CA TYR A 50 -5.21 3.22 13.59
C TYR A 50 -4.34 2.00 13.26
N CYS A 51 -3.02 2.16 13.10
CA CYS A 51 -2.17 1.09 12.59
C CYS A 51 -1.78 0.11 13.71
N THR A 52 -1.97 -1.18 13.44
CA THR A 52 -1.53 -2.29 14.30
C THR A 52 -0.32 -3.04 13.75
N PHE A 53 0.11 -2.71 12.53
CA PHE A 53 1.24 -3.36 11.87
C PHE A 53 2.59 -2.88 12.41
N ALA A 54 2.71 -1.57 12.69
CA ALA A 54 3.96 -0.98 13.15
C ALA A 54 4.24 -1.35 14.61
N GLU A 55 5.43 -1.87 14.87
CA GLU A 55 5.90 -2.28 16.19
C GLU A 55 7.20 -1.54 16.55
N PRO A 56 7.44 -1.19 17.83
CA PRO A 56 8.72 -0.62 18.25
C PRO A 56 9.82 -1.69 18.24
N PRO A 57 11.11 -1.32 18.10
CA PRO A 57 12.22 -2.27 18.09
C PRO A 57 12.24 -3.23 19.29
N ALA A 58 11.83 -2.77 20.48
CA ALA A 58 11.79 -3.59 21.70
C ALA A 58 10.82 -4.79 21.64
N ARG A 59 9.95 -4.88 20.63
CA ARG A 59 9.04 -6.02 20.41
C ARG A 59 9.49 -6.95 19.28
N LEU A 60 10.58 -6.63 18.61
CA LEU A 60 11.10 -7.40 17.48
C LEU A 60 12.41 -8.07 17.86
N GLU A 61 12.58 -9.31 17.42
CA GLU A 61 13.86 -10.02 17.54
C GLU A 61 14.91 -9.42 16.60
N PHE A 62 14.48 -9.11 15.37
CA PHE A 62 15.30 -8.46 14.35
C PHE A 62 14.55 -7.30 13.67
N PRO A 63 15.24 -6.22 13.26
CA PRO A 63 14.63 -5.09 12.55
C PRO A 63 13.95 -5.47 11.22
N TYR A 64 14.48 -6.47 10.50
CA TYR A 64 13.95 -6.98 9.24
C TYR A 64 14.00 -8.52 9.25
N MET A 65 13.16 -9.15 8.43
CA MET A 65 13.30 -10.58 8.11
C MET A 65 14.62 -10.81 7.37
N ASP A 66 15.41 -11.81 7.75
CA ASP A 66 16.60 -12.20 6.99
C ASP A 66 16.20 -12.97 5.70
N PRO A 67 17.10 -13.08 4.69
CA PRO A 67 16.76 -13.66 3.39
C PRO A 67 16.21 -15.10 3.46
N GLU A 68 16.69 -15.90 4.41
CA GLU A 68 16.22 -17.28 4.62
C GLU A 68 14.78 -17.33 5.13
N GLU A 69 14.39 -16.40 5.99
CA GLU A 69 13.02 -16.28 6.50
C GLU A 69 12.07 -15.84 5.39
N VAL A 70 12.49 -14.86 4.57
CA VAL A 70 11.76 -14.42 3.39
C VAL A 70 11.50 -15.59 2.44
N LEU A 71 12.55 -16.36 2.11
CA LEU A 71 12.42 -17.52 1.23
C LEU A 71 11.57 -18.65 1.84
N LYS A 72 11.66 -18.87 3.14
CA LYS A 72 10.81 -19.86 3.84
C LYS A 72 9.33 -19.52 3.66
N VAL A 73 8.94 -18.26 3.88
CA VAL A 73 7.56 -17.80 3.69
C VAL A 73 7.18 -17.88 2.21
N ALA A 74 8.02 -17.40 1.30
CA ALA A 74 7.75 -17.42 -0.14
C ALA A 74 7.56 -18.86 -0.67
N ARG A 75 8.41 -19.81 -0.28
CA ARG A 75 8.29 -21.22 -0.68
C ARG A 75 7.02 -21.87 -0.13
N ALA A 76 6.65 -21.57 1.12
CA ALA A 76 5.37 -22.01 1.68
C ALA A 76 4.18 -21.45 0.88
N GLY A 77 4.23 -20.16 0.52
CA GLY A 77 3.25 -19.52 -0.36
C GLY A 77 3.12 -20.20 -1.72
N LYS A 78 4.24 -20.47 -2.37
CA LYS A 78 4.29 -21.18 -3.65
C LYS A 78 3.68 -22.58 -3.57
N GLN A 79 4.02 -23.34 -2.52
CA GLN A 79 3.44 -24.67 -2.27
C GLN A 79 1.93 -24.62 -2.01
N ALA A 80 1.45 -23.53 -1.40
CA ALA A 80 0.03 -23.28 -1.20
C ALA A 80 -0.71 -22.75 -2.45
N GLY A 81 -0.02 -22.63 -3.60
CA GLY A 81 -0.61 -22.18 -4.87
C GLY A 81 -0.67 -20.67 -5.06
N CYS A 82 0.08 -19.89 -4.27
CA CYS A 82 0.21 -18.45 -4.52
C CYS A 82 0.92 -18.17 -5.85
N HIS A 83 0.55 -17.04 -6.47
CA HIS A 83 1.18 -16.53 -7.69
C HIS A 83 2.05 -15.30 -7.40
N GLU A 84 1.69 -14.54 -6.35
CA GLU A 84 2.40 -13.31 -5.98
C GLU A 84 2.97 -13.38 -4.56
N ALA A 85 3.98 -12.57 -4.32
CA ALA A 85 4.56 -12.32 -3.00
C ALA A 85 4.31 -10.85 -2.62
N LEU A 86 3.37 -10.63 -1.70
CA LEU A 86 3.07 -9.30 -1.17
C LEU A 86 4.08 -8.94 -0.10
N PHE A 87 5.01 -8.05 -0.44
CA PHE A 87 5.89 -7.42 0.53
C PHE A 87 5.17 -6.26 1.20
N THR A 88 5.10 -6.30 2.53
CA THR A 88 4.59 -5.21 3.36
C THR A 88 5.63 -4.77 4.36
N LEU A 89 5.74 -3.47 4.55
CA LEU A 89 6.76 -2.87 5.39
C LEU A 89 6.30 -1.50 5.89
N GLY A 90 6.91 -1.03 6.97
CA GLY A 90 6.80 0.38 7.33
C GLY A 90 7.70 1.27 6.47
N GLU A 91 7.36 2.55 6.43
CA GLU A 91 8.05 3.56 5.63
C GLU A 91 9.31 4.02 6.37
N ARG A 92 10.46 3.93 5.71
CA ARG A 92 11.77 4.45 6.14
C ARG A 92 12.09 4.33 7.64
N PRO A 93 11.93 3.16 8.29
CA PRO A 93 12.22 3.01 9.71
C PRO A 93 13.65 3.42 10.10
N GLU A 94 14.61 3.34 9.19
CA GLU A 94 16.00 3.78 9.37
C GLU A 94 16.13 5.26 9.74
N LEU A 95 15.19 6.12 9.34
CA LEU A 95 15.20 7.54 9.72
C LEU A 95 14.79 7.80 11.17
N ARG A 96 14.20 6.80 11.82
CA ARG A 96 13.70 6.89 13.19
C ARG A 96 14.45 6.01 14.17
N TYR A 97 14.91 4.84 13.71
CA TYR A 97 15.47 3.80 14.53
C TYR A 97 16.92 3.53 14.11
N PRO A 98 17.92 3.94 14.91
CA PRO A 98 19.33 3.64 14.63
C PRO A 98 19.59 2.14 14.45
N THR A 99 18.87 1.28 15.18
CA THR A 99 18.97 -0.18 15.02
C THR A 99 18.58 -0.67 13.62
N ALA A 100 17.67 0.03 12.92
CA ALA A 100 17.30 -0.30 11.55
C ALA A 100 18.39 0.15 10.57
N GLU A 101 18.95 1.34 10.74
CA GLU A 101 20.07 1.87 9.95
C GLU A 101 21.33 1.01 10.09
N GLU A 102 21.70 0.66 11.33
CA GLU A 102 22.84 -0.20 11.65
C GLU A 102 22.67 -1.59 11.03
N TRP A 103 21.47 -2.18 11.12
CA TRP A 103 21.18 -3.49 10.54
C TRP A 103 21.34 -3.48 9.02
N LEU A 104 20.80 -2.48 8.33
CA LEU A 104 20.92 -2.32 6.87
C LEU A 104 22.38 -2.14 6.45
N THR A 105 23.08 -1.20 7.10
CA THR A 105 24.47 -0.85 6.78
C THR A 105 25.41 -2.04 7.01
N SER A 106 25.21 -2.80 8.10
CA SER A 106 26.01 -4.01 8.40
C SER A 106 25.90 -5.10 7.33
N ARG A 107 24.84 -5.06 6.52
CA ARG A 107 24.55 -5.99 5.42
C ARG A 107 24.77 -5.38 4.04
N GLY A 108 25.27 -4.15 3.97
CA GLY A 108 25.61 -3.45 2.72
C GLY A 108 24.42 -2.80 2.02
N TYR A 109 23.31 -2.55 2.71
CA TYR A 109 22.15 -1.83 2.16
C TYR A 109 22.13 -0.39 2.67
N SER A 110 21.83 0.57 1.79
CA SER A 110 21.79 1.99 2.17
C SER A 110 20.41 2.46 2.64
N SER A 111 19.36 1.70 2.32
CA SER A 111 17.98 2.03 2.68
C SER A 111 17.11 0.77 2.82
N THR A 112 15.93 0.94 3.44
CA THR A 112 14.90 -0.11 3.44
C THR A 112 14.49 -0.51 2.02
N VAL A 113 14.45 0.44 1.08
CA VAL A 113 14.06 0.18 -0.31
C VAL A 113 15.12 -0.66 -1.02
N ASP A 114 16.41 -0.40 -0.79
CA ASP A 114 17.50 -1.22 -1.35
C ASP A 114 17.36 -2.67 -0.91
N TYR A 115 17.05 -2.89 0.37
CA TYR A 115 16.84 -4.22 0.90
C TYR A 115 15.58 -4.89 0.31
N LEU A 116 14.50 -4.13 0.16
CA LEU A 116 13.28 -4.60 -0.51
C LEU A 116 13.53 -5.01 -1.97
N VAL A 117 14.34 -4.26 -2.72
CA VAL A 117 14.74 -4.61 -4.09
C VAL A 117 15.47 -5.96 -4.09
N ALA A 118 16.44 -6.13 -3.19
CA ALA A 118 17.20 -7.37 -3.09
C ALA A 118 16.31 -8.58 -2.72
N MET A 119 15.38 -8.41 -1.77
CA MET A 119 14.48 -9.49 -1.36
C MET A 119 13.41 -9.80 -2.42
N SER A 120 12.92 -8.78 -3.12
CA SER A 120 11.98 -8.97 -4.24
C SER A 120 12.63 -9.77 -5.36
N LYS A 121 13.87 -9.40 -5.75
CA LYS A 121 14.66 -10.13 -6.73
C LYS A 121 14.90 -11.58 -6.30
N LEU A 122 15.32 -11.78 -5.05
CA LEU A 122 15.56 -13.11 -4.48
C LEU A 122 14.31 -14.00 -4.55
N VAL A 123 13.15 -13.49 -4.13
CA VAL A 123 11.88 -14.24 -4.18
C VAL A 123 11.50 -14.59 -5.61
N LEU A 124 11.63 -13.65 -6.54
CA LEU A 124 11.33 -13.88 -7.95
C LEU A 124 12.21 -14.98 -8.54
N GLU A 125 13.53 -14.91 -8.32
CA GLU A 125 14.50 -15.87 -8.86
C GLU A 125 14.36 -17.27 -8.25
N GLU A 126 14.15 -17.36 -6.94
CA GLU A 126 14.15 -18.64 -6.21
C GLU A 126 12.81 -19.37 -6.21
N THR A 127 11.70 -18.66 -6.44
CA THR A 127 10.34 -19.24 -6.31
C THR A 127 9.45 -19.02 -7.53
N GLY A 128 9.82 -18.06 -8.40
CA GLY A 128 8.98 -17.60 -9.51
C GLY A 128 7.67 -16.95 -9.05
N LEU A 129 7.53 -16.59 -7.76
CA LEU A 129 6.45 -15.74 -7.30
C LEU A 129 6.70 -14.31 -7.78
N LEU A 130 5.64 -13.63 -8.21
CA LEU A 130 5.70 -12.26 -8.69
C LEU A 130 5.63 -11.28 -7.51
N PRO A 131 6.66 -10.48 -7.23
CA PRO A 131 6.60 -9.55 -6.09
C PRO A 131 5.59 -8.42 -6.32
N HIS A 132 4.85 -8.08 -5.27
CA HIS A 132 4.07 -6.84 -5.15
C HIS A 132 4.64 -6.04 -3.98
N ALA A 133 5.17 -4.84 -4.25
CA ALA A 133 5.78 -4.00 -3.22
C ALA A 133 4.76 -3.00 -2.65
N ASN A 134 4.30 -3.21 -1.41
CA ASN A 134 3.49 -2.25 -0.67
C ASN A 134 4.38 -1.52 0.36
N ALA A 135 5.16 -0.56 -0.16
CA ALA A 135 6.27 0.09 0.54
C ALA A 135 5.97 1.54 0.93
N GLY A 136 4.70 1.97 0.81
CA GLY A 136 4.32 3.31 1.20
C GLY A 136 4.69 4.40 0.20
N ALA A 137 4.97 5.61 0.69
CA ALA A 137 5.27 6.75 -0.18
C ALA A 137 6.72 6.75 -0.67
N LEU A 138 6.92 6.23 -1.88
CA LEU A 138 8.23 6.14 -2.53
C LEU A 138 8.53 7.37 -3.41
N TYR A 139 9.81 7.73 -3.52
CA TYR A 139 10.31 8.68 -4.51
C TYR A 139 10.42 8.03 -5.89
N TYR A 140 10.65 8.85 -6.93
CA TYR A 140 10.68 8.40 -8.32
C TYR A 140 11.73 7.30 -8.54
N GLU A 141 12.94 7.51 -8.03
CA GLU A 141 14.08 6.61 -8.18
C GLU A 141 13.86 5.28 -7.46
N GLU A 142 13.15 5.29 -6.34
CA GLU A 142 12.80 4.11 -5.56
C GLU A 142 11.72 3.27 -6.24
N LEU A 143 10.68 3.93 -6.79
CA LEU A 143 9.68 3.28 -7.64
C LEU A 143 10.34 2.61 -8.85
N LEU A 144 11.28 3.32 -9.48
CA LEU A 144 12.04 2.83 -10.63
C LEU A 144 12.91 1.63 -10.25
N ALA A 145 13.61 1.67 -9.11
CA ALA A 145 14.46 0.56 -8.66
C ALA A 145 13.65 -0.73 -8.41
N LEU A 146 12.41 -0.61 -7.94
CA LEU A 146 11.52 -1.74 -7.72
C LEU A 146 10.84 -2.24 -9.00
N LYS A 147 10.76 -1.42 -10.04
CA LYS A 147 9.98 -1.72 -11.26
C LYS A 147 10.43 -3.00 -11.95
N ASP A 148 11.73 -3.27 -11.98
CA ASP A 148 12.27 -4.45 -12.70
C ASP A 148 12.19 -5.75 -11.86
N VAL A 149 11.86 -5.64 -10.57
CA VAL A 149 11.81 -6.76 -9.62
C VAL A 149 10.42 -6.97 -9.02
N SER A 150 9.41 -6.22 -9.46
CA SER A 150 8.02 -6.36 -9.01
C SER A 150 7.06 -6.33 -10.19
N ALA A 151 6.01 -7.15 -10.12
CA ALA A 151 4.94 -7.14 -11.11
C ALA A 151 3.99 -5.95 -10.92
N SER A 152 3.84 -5.49 -9.68
CA SER A 152 3.06 -4.31 -9.32
C SER A 152 3.57 -3.70 -8.01
N GLN A 153 3.17 -2.47 -7.75
CA GLN A 153 3.48 -1.76 -6.51
C GLN A 153 2.19 -1.21 -5.90
N GLY A 154 2.22 -0.81 -4.64
CA GLY A 154 1.01 -0.41 -3.96
C GLY A 154 1.24 0.57 -2.83
N MET A 155 0.26 1.45 -2.66
CA MET A 155 0.16 2.38 -1.55
C MET A 155 -1.24 2.97 -1.49
N MET A 156 -1.86 2.97 -0.31
CA MET A 156 -3.13 3.65 -0.09
C MET A 156 -2.93 5.18 -0.13
N LEU A 157 -3.80 5.89 -0.87
CA LEU A 157 -3.96 7.35 -0.74
C LEU A 157 -4.58 7.69 0.62
N GLU A 158 -5.49 6.83 1.09
CA GLU A 158 -6.24 6.93 2.34
C GLU A 158 -7.23 8.10 2.37
N SER A 159 -6.75 9.34 2.30
CA SER A 159 -7.56 10.56 2.32
C SER A 159 -6.79 11.74 1.73
N ILE A 160 -7.51 12.69 1.13
CA ILE A 160 -6.96 13.99 0.70
C ILE A 160 -7.02 15.07 1.78
N VAL A 161 -7.56 14.74 2.97
CA VAL A 161 -7.64 15.70 4.09
C VAL A 161 -6.25 15.85 4.70
N PRO A 162 -5.67 17.06 4.71
CA PRO A 162 -4.43 17.31 5.45
C PRO A 162 -4.69 17.25 6.96
N ASP A 163 -3.63 16.98 7.73
CA ASP A 163 -3.64 17.08 9.20
C ASP A 163 -4.70 16.25 9.93
N LEU A 164 -5.07 15.08 9.38
CA LEU A 164 -5.87 14.12 10.13
C LEU A 164 -5.18 13.79 11.46
N ASP A 165 -5.95 13.81 12.56
CA ASP A 165 -5.41 13.54 13.90
C ASP A 165 -4.69 12.18 13.97
N CYS A 166 -5.19 11.20 13.22
CA CYS A 166 -4.61 9.88 13.13
C CYS A 166 -3.25 9.85 12.38
N HIS A 167 -2.91 10.90 11.63
CA HIS A 167 -1.67 11.04 10.88
C HIS A 167 -0.68 12.05 11.48
N ARG A 168 -1.01 12.70 12.60
CA ARG A 168 -0.17 13.77 13.21
C ARG A 168 1.31 13.42 13.39
N ASN A 169 1.63 12.15 13.62
CA ASN A 169 3.00 11.65 13.79
C ASN A 169 3.44 10.75 12.63
N SER A 170 2.94 11.03 11.43
CA SER A 170 3.18 10.23 10.22
C SER A 170 3.59 11.15 9.06
N PRO A 171 4.86 11.58 9.00
CA PRO A 171 5.32 12.58 8.03
C PRO A 171 5.10 12.17 6.57
N ASP A 172 5.05 10.87 6.26
CA ASP A 172 4.84 10.38 4.90
C ASP A 172 3.35 10.19 4.55
N LYS A 173 2.42 10.52 5.46
CA LYS A 173 0.95 10.43 5.24
C LYS A 173 0.33 11.70 4.66
N THR A 174 1.12 12.70 4.27
CA THR A 174 0.55 13.92 3.66
C THR A 174 -0.09 13.61 2.29
N PRO A 175 -1.26 14.19 1.98
CA PRO A 175 -1.91 14.00 0.69
C PRO A 175 -0.99 14.30 -0.50
N GLU A 176 -0.18 15.35 -0.41
CA GLU A 176 0.73 15.78 -1.47
C GLU A 176 1.78 14.71 -1.77
N ARG A 177 2.37 14.12 -0.74
CA ARG A 177 3.39 13.06 -0.86
C ARG A 177 2.80 11.79 -1.46
N ARG A 178 1.59 11.43 -1.02
CA ARG A 178 0.85 10.25 -1.52
C ARG A 178 0.45 10.44 -2.98
N ILE A 179 -0.11 11.59 -3.34
CA ILE A 179 -0.49 11.94 -4.72
C ILE A 179 0.75 11.98 -5.63
N SER A 180 1.87 12.55 -5.17
CA SER A 180 3.12 12.56 -5.94
C SER A 180 3.61 11.15 -6.25
N THR A 181 3.55 10.23 -5.29
CA THR A 181 3.93 8.82 -5.49
C THR A 181 3.07 8.18 -6.59
N LEU A 182 1.74 8.38 -6.55
CA LEU A 182 0.83 7.86 -7.57
C LEU A 182 1.10 8.45 -8.97
N LYS A 183 1.41 9.74 -9.06
CA LYS A 183 1.77 10.37 -10.34
C LYS A 183 3.08 9.82 -10.90
N ASN A 184 4.10 9.71 -10.06
CA ASN A 184 5.40 9.14 -10.45
C ASN A 184 5.26 7.68 -10.92
N ALA A 185 4.47 6.87 -10.21
CA ALA A 185 4.16 5.50 -10.64
C ALA A 185 3.47 5.47 -12.01
N GLY A 186 2.57 6.42 -12.26
CA GLY A 186 1.93 6.62 -13.57
C GLY A 186 2.88 6.99 -14.68
N GLU A 187 3.79 7.94 -14.45
CA GLU A 187 4.84 8.32 -15.40
C GLU A 187 5.76 7.13 -15.74
N LEU A 188 6.08 6.32 -14.73
CA LEU A 188 6.86 5.11 -14.87
C LEU A 188 6.08 3.92 -15.45
N LYS A 189 4.77 4.04 -15.68
CA LYS A 189 3.87 2.98 -16.16
C LYS A 189 3.91 1.73 -15.28
N ILE A 190 3.99 1.90 -13.97
CA ILE A 190 4.00 0.81 -12.99
C ILE A 190 2.55 0.42 -12.68
N PRO A 191 2.13 -0.85 -12.85
CA PRO A 191 0.83 -1.31 -12.37
C PRO A 191 0.71 -1.08 -10.87
N PHE A 192 -0.32 -0.34 -10.44
CA PHE A 192 -0.39 0.17 -9.08
C PHE A 192 -1.73 -0.10 -8.39
N THR A 193 -1.68 -0.48 -7.10
CA THR A 193 -2.85 -0.59 -6.23
C THR A 193 -2.90 0.59 -5.28
N THR A 194 -4.06 1.23 -5.17
CA THR A 194 -4.29 2.32 -4.21
C THR A 194 -5.71 2.26 -3.65
N GLY A 195 -6.15 3.28 -2.93
CA GLY A 195 -7.46 3.28 -2.31
C GLY A 195 -7.63 4.36 -1.24
N ILE A 196 -8.81 4.35 -0.62
CA ILE A 196 -9.19 5.23 0.48
C ILE A 196 -9.44 4.45 1.77
N LEU A 197 -9.26 5.13 2.90
CA LEU A 197 -9.72 4.66 4.21
C LEU A 197 -10.98 5.41 4.60
N VAL A 198 -11.95 4.69 5.16
CA VAL A 198 -13.26 5.21 5.54
C VAL A 198 -13.43 5.12 7.05
N GLY A 199 -13.52 6.26 7.73
CA GLY A 199 -13.75 6.37 9.17
C GLY A 199 -12.50 6.75 9.99
N ILE A 200 -11.51 7.39 9.39
CA ILE A 200 -10.26 7.81 10.04
C ILE A 200 -10.24 9.30 10.46
N GLY A 201 -11.36 10.00 10.30
CA GLY A 201 -11.53 11.43 10.62
C GLY A 201 -11.98 12.27 9.42
N GLU A 202 -12.05 11.66 8.24
CA GLU A 202 -12.48 12.31 7.00
C GLU A 202 -14.02 12.42 6.89
N SER A 203 -14.48 13.46 6.18
CA SER A 203 -15.89 13.65 5.85
C SER A 203 -16.33 12.85 4.63
N ARG A 204 -17.64 12.72 4.39
CA ARG A 204 -18.18 12.14 3.14
C ARG A 204 -17.67 12.89 1.90
N SER A 205 -17.64 14.22 1.95
CA SER A 205 -17.16 15.07 0.85
C SER A 205 -15.70 14.75 0.50
N SER A 206 -14.83 14.65 1.52
CA SER A 206 -13.42 14.33 1.29
C SER A 206 -13.19 12.92 0.76
N ARG A 207 -14.05 11.93 1.08
CA ARG A 207 -13.98 10.60 0.45
C ARG A 207 -14.22 10.70 -1.05
N ILE A 208 -15.22 11.48 -1.45
CA ILE A 208 -15.58 11.69 -2.85
C ILE A 208 -14.47 12.45 -3.58
N GLU A 209 -13.91 13.50 -2.98
CA GLU A 209 -12.75 14.20 -3.54
C GLU A 209 -11.51 13.29 -3.65
N SER A 210 -11.28 12.42 -2.67
CA SER A 210 -10.17 11.45 -2.75
C SER A 210 -10.33 10.48 -3.92
N LEU A 211 -11.54 9.96 -4.14
CA LEU A 211 -11.85 9.10 -5.30
C LEU A 211 -11.75 9.87 -6.63
N LYS A 212 -12.11 11.16 -6.66
CA LYS A 212 -11.91 12.00 -7.86
C LYS A 212 -10.45 12.16 -8.21
N VAL A 213 -9.58 12.38 -7.21
CA VAL A 213 -8.13 12.48 -7.42
C VAL A 213 -7.59 11.18 -8.01
N ILE A 214 -7.97 10.02 -7.45
CA ILE A 214 -7.59 8.71 -8.00
C ILE A 214 -8.09 8.55 -9.45
N ALA A 215 -9.34 8.91 -9.73
CA ALA A 215 -9.92 8.83 -11.06
C ALA A 215 -9.23 9.76 -12.07
N GLU A 216 -8.80 10.95 -11.66
CA GLU A 216 -8.05 11.88 -12.52
C GLU A 216 -6.66 11.37 -12.86
N ILE A 217 -5.94 10.84 -11.86
CA ILE A 217 -4.65 10.18 -12.06
C ILE A 217 -4.82 8.99 -13.02
N GLN A 218 -5.86 8.17 -12.83
CA GLN A 218 -6.13 7.05 -13.73
C GLN A 218 -6.47 7.49 -15.16
N ARG A 219 -7.26 8.56 -15.35
CA ARG A 219 -7.52 9.12 -16.69
C ARG A 219 -6.25 9.62 -17.37
N THR A 220 -5.29 10.13 -16.59
CA THR A 220 -4.04 10.69 -17.12
C THR A 220 -3.04 9.59 -17.49
N TYR A 221 -2.87 8.58 -16.63
CA TYR A 221 -1.76 7.63 -16.73
C TYR A 221 -2.19 6.18 -17.00
N GLY A 222 -3.43 5.78 -16.69
CA GLY A 222 -3.96 4.45 -16.98
C GLY A 222 -3.33 3.29 -16.20
N HIS A 223 -2.56 3.56 -15.14
CA HIS A 223 -1.71 2.58 -14.46
C HIS A 223 -2.33 1.92 -13.22
N ILE A 224 -3.42 2.48 -12.67
CA ILE A 224 -4.07 1.98 -11.46
C ILE A 224 -4.90 0.74 -11.82
N GLN A 225 -4.56 -0.40 -11.20
CA GLN A 225 -5.22 -1.69 -11.44
C GLN A 225 -6.36 -1.94 -10.45
N GLU A 226 -6.23 -1.42 -9.22
CA GLU A 226 -7.15 -1.70 -8.12
C GLU A 226 -7.32 -0.45 -7.25
N VAL A 227 -8.58 -0.18 -6.85
CA VAL A 227 -8.95 0.87 -5.90
C VAL A 227 -9.66 0.24 -4.70
N ILE A 228 -8.97 0.19 -3.57
CA ILE A 228 -9.45 -0.42 -2.32
C ILE A 228 -10.29 0.62 -1.56
N VAL A 229 -11.49 0.22 -1.13
CA VAL A 229 -12.29 1.00 -0.17
C VAL A 229 -12.26 0.25 1.16
N GLN A 230 -11.34 0.64 2.03
CA GLN A 230 -11.11 -0.04 3.30
C GLN A 230 -11.79 0.71 4.43
N ASN A 231 -12.66 0.03 5.18
CA ASN A 231 -13.25 0.60 6.37
C ASN A 231 -12.27 0.57 7.54
N PHE A 232 -12.29 1.62 8.35
CA PHE A 232 -11.65 1.63 9.64
C PHE A 232 -12.39 0.68 10.59
N LEU A 233 -11.60 -0.07 11.36
CA LEU A 233 -12.08 -0.92 12.46
C LEU A 233 -11.24 -0.58 13.69
N PRO A 234 -11.85 -0.08 14.79
CA PRO A 234 -11.14 0.16 16.03
C PRO A 234 -10.41 -1.11 16.49
N LYS A 235 -9.16 -0.94 16.94
CA LYS A 235 -8.32 -2.03 17.45
C LYS A 235 -7.70 -1.63 18.77
N THR A 236 -7.83 -2.50 19.76
CA THR A 236 -7.16 -2.36 21.05
C THR A 236 -5.65 -2.17 20.84
N GLY A 237 -5.06 -1.20 21.56
CA GLY A 237 -3.64 -0.88 21.45
C GLY A 237 -3.29 0.20 20.42
N THR A 238 -4.29 0.77 19.73
CA THR A 238 -4.12 1.93 18.85
C THR A 238 -4.64 3.21 19.53
N ALA A 239 -4.33 4.39 18.99
CA ALA A 239 -4.87 5.66 19.52
C ALA A 239 -6.36 5.86 19.21
N MET A 240 -6.91 5.01 18.33
CA MET A 240 -8.28 5.04 17.84
C MET A 240 -8.97 3.71 18.20
N HIS A 241 -9.06 3.35 19.48
CA HIS A 241 -9.72 2.12 19.93
C HIS A 241 -11.12 2.38 20.48
#